data_AF-A0A2E2H6Y4-F1
#
_entry.id   AF-A0A2E2H6Y4-F1
#
_cell.length_a   1.000
_cell.length_b   1.000
_cell.length_c   1.000
_cell.angle_alpha   90.00
_cell.angle_beta   90.00
_cell.angle_gamma   90.00
#
_symmetry.space_group_name_H-M   'P 1'
#
loop_
_entity.id
_entity.type
_entity.pdbx_description
1 polymer ?
#
loop_
_entity_poly.entity_id
_entity_poly.type
_entity_poly.pdbx_seq_one_letter_code
_entity_poly.pdbx_strand_id
1 'polypeptide(L)'
;MEVRKLTTEEFKATQFSPLRVESGTPPIDFWQYVEAIPAEDFGIADCREGSVTHVYRMGDDYEHVLVNSQYQGLAMVIVVDLKAGKVFGHYLLDLNPAGTKEPQADA
;
A
#
# COMPACT_ATOMS: atom_id res chain seq x y z
N MET A 1 -17.01 4.42 5.07
CA MET A 1 -15.56 4.52 5.31
C MET A 1 -14.99 5.35 4.18
N GLU A 2 -14.21 6.39 4.48
CA GLU A 2 -13.63 7.25 3.44
C GLU A 2 -12.26 6.68 3.05
N VAL A 3 -12.12 6.30 1.78
CA VAL A 3 -10.85 5.83 1.21
C VAL A 3 -10.21 6.96 0.43
N ARG A 4 -8.91 7.15 0.63
CA ARG A 4 -8.13 8.23 0.02
C ARG A 4 -6.95 7.65 -0.73
N LYS A 5 -6.94 7.87 -2.04
CA LYS A 5 -5.77 7.65 -2.90
C LYS A 5 -4.81 8.82 -2.75
N LEU A 6 -3.57 8.50 -2.40
CA LEU A 6 -2.50 9.47 -2.29
C LEU A 6 -1.93 9.74 -3.68
N THR A 7 -1.58 10.99 -3.91
CA THR A 7 -0.71 11.37 -5.02
C THR A 7 0.73 10.96 -4.72
N THR A 8 1.58 10.93 -5.74
CA THR A 8 3.02 10.63 -5.57
C THR A 8 3.70 11.63 -4.63
N GLU A 9 3.30 12.90 -4.64
CA GLU A 9 3.84 13.93 -3.75
C GLU A 9 3.46 13.68 -2.29
N GLU A 10 2.18 13.39 -2.03
CA GLU A 10 1.69 13.07 -0.68
C GLU A 10 2.34 11.79 -0.15
N PHE A 11 2.45 10.75 -0.97
CA PHE A 11 3.13 9.51 -0.57
C PHE A 11 4.62 9.73 -0.27
N LYS A 12 5.32 10.54 -1.07
CA LYS A 12 6.73 10.90 -0.78
C LYS A 12 6.86 11.72 0.50
N ALA A 13 5.89 12.58 0.80
CA ALA A 13 5.89 13.38 2.02
C ALA A 13 5.75 12.52 3.30
N THR A 14 5.19 11.31 3.20
CA THR A 14 5.10 10.38 4.35
C THR A 14 6.36 9.51 4.50
N GLN A 15 7.28 9.52 3.54
CA GLN A 15 8.53 8.75 3.60
C GLN A 15 9.61 9.51 4.39
N PHE A 16 9.80 9.12 5.66
CA PHE A 16 10.86 9.68 6.49
C PHE A 16 11.52 8.59 7.35
N SER A 17 12.84 8.44 7.23
CA SER A 17 13.63 7.47 8.01
C SER A 17 13.02 6.05 8.06
N PRO A 18 12.86 5.37 6.90
CA PRO A 18 12.21 4.07 6.84
C PRO A 18 12.95 3.00 7.66
N LEU A 19 12.26 2.43 8.63
CA LEU A 19 12.71 1.28 9.40
C LEU A 19 11.83 0.08 9.08
N ARG A 20 12.42 -1.03 8.62
CA ARG A 20 11.66 -2.25 8.38
C ARG A 20 11.20 -2.85 9.71
N VAL A 21 9.91 -3.16 9.80
CA VAL A 21 9.33 -3.90 10.92
C VAL A 21 9.33 -5.38 10.56
N GLU A 22 10.17 -6.17 11.23
CA GLU A 22 10.31 -7.60 10.95
C GLU A 22 9.24 -8.47 11.64
N SER A 23 8.68 -7.98 12.74
CA SER A 23 7.55 -8.62 13.44
C SER A 23 6.84 -7.59 14.31
N GLY A 24 5.52 -7.65 14.33
CA GLY A 24 4.70 -6.73 15.11
C GLY A 24 3.22 -6.97 14.88
N THR A 25 2.40 -6.57 15.86
CA THR A 25 0.96 -6.48 15.67
C THR A 25 0.66 -5.21 14.89
N PRO A 26 -0.14 -5.27 13.80
CA PRO A 26 -0.53 -4.06 13.11
C PRO A 26 -1.29 -3.14 14.10
N PRO A 27 -0.97 -1.83 14.12
CA PRO A 27 -1.52 -0.90 15.09
C PRO A 27 -3.04 -0.72 14.93
N ILE A 28 -3.55 -0.97 13.73
CA ILE A 28 -4.97 -0.93 13.39
C ILE A 28 -5.31 -2.06 12.42
N ASP A 29 -6.57 -2.49 12.43
CA ASP A 29 -7.11 -3.35 11.38
C ASP A 29 -7.38 -2.52 10.13
N PHE A 30 -6.47 -2.62 9.16
CA PHE A 30 -6.58 -1.91 7.88
C PHE A 30 -7.27 -2.76 6.79
N TRP A 31 -7.66 -4.01 7.07
CA TRP A 31 -8.28 -4.87 6.05
C TRP A 31 -9.64 -4.33 5.60
N GLN A 32 -10.44 -3.81 6.55
CA GLN A 32 -11.70 -3.13 6.20
C GLN A 32 -11.49 -1.93 5.28
N TYR A 33 -10.36 -1.23 5.42
CA TYR A 33 -9.99 -0.14 4.52
C TYR A 33 -9.60 -0.66 3.15
N VAL A 34 -8.78 -1.72 3.08
CA VAL A 34 -8.37 -2.34 1.81
C VAL A 34 -9.57 -2.85 1.01
N GLU A 35 -10.53 -3.49 1.67
CA GLU A 35 -11.79 -3.95 1.04
C GLU A 35 -12.62 -2.79 0.47
N ALA A 36 -12.54 -1.61 1.10
CA ALA A 36 -13.26 -0.41 0.68
C ALA A 36 -12.58 0.37 -0.46
N ILE A 37 -11.29 0.14 -0.75
CA ILE A 37 -10.58 0.80 -1.87
C ILE A 37 -11.27 0.42 -3.18
N PRO A 38 -11.61 1.35 -4.08
CA PRO A 38 -12.28 1.01 -5.33
C PRO A 38 -11.32 0.24 -6.28
N ALA A 39 -11.87 -0.65 -7.10
CA ALA A 39 -11.06 -1.48 -8.01
C ALA A 39 -10.18 -0.63 -8.97
N GLU A 40 -10.67 0.54 -9.38
CA GLU A 40 -9.94 1.49 -10.23
C GLU A 40 -8.64 2.01 -9.61
N ASP A 41 -8.53 2.00 -8.28
CA ASP A 41 -7.33 2.45 -7.57
C ASP A 41 -6.25 1.39 -7.50
N PHE A 42 -6.63 0.12 -7.65
CA PHE A 42 -5.66 -0.97 -7.78
C PHE A 42 -5.14 -1.15 -9.21
N GLY A 43 -5.69 -0.42 -10.18
CA GLY A 43 -5.28 -0.50 -11.58
C GLY A 43 -5.60 -1.86 -12.19
N ILE A 44 -4.59 -2.54 -12.74
CA ILE A 44 -4.72 -3.85 -13.40
C ILE A 44 -4.61 -5.04 -12.42
N ALA A 45 -4.30 -4.79 -11.15
CA ALA A 45 -3.92 -5.82 -10.20
C ALA A 45 -4.87 -5.80 -9.01
N ASP A 46 -5.56 -6.90 -8.70
CA ASP A 46 -6.32 -6.94 -7.44
C ASP A 46 -5.34 -7.24 -6.28
N CYS A 47 -5.23 -6.32 -5.32
CA CYS A 47 -4.43 -6.50 -4.10
C CYS A 47 -5.28 -6.90 -2.89
N ARG A 48 -6.60 -7.02 -3.03
CA ARG A 48 -7.51 -7.34 -1.91
C ARG A 48 -7.32 -8.77 -1.40
N GLU A 49 -6.95 -9.69 -2.28
CA GLU A 49 -6.56 -11.07 -1.92
C GLU A 49 -5.07 -11.19 -1.54
N GLY A 50 -4.35 -10.07 -1.54
CA GLY A 50 -2.93 -10.00 -1.32
C GLY A 50 -2.51 -10.34 0.12
N SER A 51 -1.25 -10.71 0.29
CA SER A 51 -0.63 -10.84 1.62
C SER A 51 0.23 -9.62 1.93
N VAL A 52 0.25 -9.22 3.20
CA VAL A 52 1.20 -8.23 3.70
C VAL A 52 2.60 -8.85 3.61
N THR A 53 3.50 -8.21 2.88
CA THR A 53 4.86 -8.73 2.70
C THR A 53 5.90 -7.95 3.47
N HIS A 54 5.74 -6.63 3.53
CA HIS A 54 6.68 -5.73 4.17
C HIS A 54 5.93 -4.63 4.90
N VAL A 55 6.44 -4.28 6.07
CA VAL A 55 5.97 -3.13 6.85
C VAL A 55 7.17 -2.24 7.10
N TYR A 56 7.04 -0.95 6.78
CA TYR A 56 8.06 0.05 7.02
C TYR A 56 7.49 1.15 7.90
N ARG A 57 8.15 1.39 9.03
CA ARG A 57 7.80 2.48 9.93
C ARG A 57 8.64 3.72 9.59
N MET A 58 7.97 4.85 9.37
CA MET A 58 8.56 6.13 9.01
C MET A 58 8.65 7.01 10.26
N GLY A 59 9.55 6.63 11.18
CA GLY A 59 9.62 7.24 12.52
C GLY A 59 8.37 6.93 13.37
N ASP A 60 7.87 7.92 14.12
CA ASP A 60 6.68 7.76 14.96
C ASP A 60 5.41 8.37 14.32
N ASP A 61 5.49 8.75 13.04
CA ASP A 61 4.42 9.44 12.32
C ASP A 61 3.58 8.48 11.48
N TYR A 62 4.24 7.73 10.59
CA TYR A 62 3.55 6.87 9.63
C TYR A 62 4.08 5.44 9.60
N GLU A 63 3.22 4.50 9.24
CA GLU A 63 3.58 3.12 8.94
C GLU A 63 3.06 2.75 7.55
N HIS A 64 3.96 2.28 6.69
CA HIS A 64 3.69 1.88 5.33
C HIS A 64 3.61 0.35 5.28
N VAL A 65 2.40 -0.16 5.06
CA VAL A 65 2.13 -1.59 4.91
C VAL A 65 2.04 -1.92 3.43
N LEU A 66 2.93 -2.77 2.94
CA LEU A 66 2.92 -3.23 1.55
C LEU A 66 2.11 -4.51 1.44
N VAL A 67 0.98 -4.41 0.75
CA VAL A 67 0.14 -5.53 0.37
C VAL A 67 0.46 -5.87 -1.08
N ASN A 68 1.08 -7.03 -1.31
CA ASN A 68 1.40 -7.45 -2.67
C ASN A 68 0.14 -7.90 -3.40
N SER A 69 0.07 -7.59 -4.69
CA SER A 69 -0.94 -8.17 -5.57
C SER A 69 -0.54 -9.58 -6.02
N GLN A 70 -1.46 -10.23 -6.75
CA GLN A 70 -1.17 -11.46 -7.51
C GLN A 70 -0.12 -11.27 -8.63
N TYR A 71 0.15 -10.01 -9.02
CA TYR A 71 1.13 -9.68 -10.06
C TYR A 71 2.45 -9.24 -9.42
N GLN A 72 3.54 -9.85 -9.87
CA GLN A 72 4.88 -9.41 -9.50
C GLN A 72 5.10 -7.97 -9.97
N GLY A 73 5.68 -7.15 -9.09
CA GLY A 73 5.98 -5.76 -9.39
C GLY A 73 4.87 -4.76 -9.09
N LEU A 74 3.67 -5.18 -8.67
CA LEU A 74 2.62 -4.27 -8.18
C LEU A 74 2.31 -4.54 -6.71
N ALA A 75 2.43 -3.51 -5.89
CA ALA A 75 2.12 -3.55 -4.47
C ALA A 75 1.26 -2.35 -4.07
N MET A 76 0.19 -2.60 -3.32
CA MET A 76 -0.58 -1.54 -2.69
C MET A 76 0.07 -1.15 -1.38
N VAL A 77 0.43 0.12 -1.23
CA VAL A 77 0.97 0.66 0.01
C VAL A 77 -0.15 1.31 0.80
N ILE A 78 -0.45 0.78 1.98
CA ILE A 78 -1.38 1.37 2.92
C ILE A 78 -0.57 2.22 3.90
N VAL A 79 -0.84 3.53 3.93
CA VAL A 79 -0.18 4.46 4.84
C VAL A 79 -1.07 4.65 6.06
N VAL A 80 -0.59 4.19 7.21
CA VAL A 80 -1.24 4.35 8.51
C VAL A 80 -0.62 5.55 9.22
N ASP A 81 -1.46 6.47 9.68
CA ASP A 81 -1.06 7.54 10.59
C ASP A 81 -1.06 6.97 12.01
N LEU A 82 0.13 6.84 12.59
CA LEU A 82 0.33 6.28 13.93
C LEU A 82 -0.14 7.24 15.02
N LYS A 83 -0.09 8.56 14.77
CA LYS A 83 -0.53 9.59 15.72
C LYS A 83 -2.04 9.68 15.79
N ALA A 84 -2.70 9.63 14.64
CA ALA A 84 -4.15 9.66 14.56
C ALA A 84 -4.80 8.28 14.76
N GLY A 85 -4.01 7.19 14.66
CA GLY A 85 -4.50 5.81 14.80
C GLY A 85 -5.49 5.42 13.70
N LYS A 86 -5.25 5.86 12.45
CA LYS A 86 -6.15 5.61 11.31
C LYS A 86 -5.36 5.52 10.01
N VAL A 87 -5.97 4.96 8.97
CA VAL A 87 -5.38 4.98 7.63
C VAL A 87 -5.37 6.43 7.11
N PHE A 88 -4.19 6.91 6.73
CA PHE A 88 -3.99 8.22 6.10
C PHE A 88 -4.40 8.20 4.63
N GLY A 89 -4.07 7.11 3.95
CA GLY A 89 -4.39 6.89 2.54
C GLY A 89 -3.73 5.62 2.00
N HIS A 90 -3.91 5.38 0.71
CA HIS A 90 -3.26 4.29 -0.01
C HIS A 90 -2.55 4.78 -1.27
N TYR A 91 -1.53 4.05 -1.73
CA TYR A 91 -0.78 4.35 -2.93
C TYR A 91 -0.41 3.07 -3.68
N LEU A 92 -0.74 2.99 -4.97
CA LEU A 92 -0.33 1.87 -5.81
C LEU A 92 1.13 2.07 -6.23
N LEU A 93 2.01 1.22 -5.72
CA LEU A 93 3.42 1.23 -6.04
C LEU A 93 3.71 0.26 -7.18
N ASP A 94 4.20 0.82 -8.28
CA ASP A 94 4.78 0.06 -9.38
C ASP A 94 6.28 -0.13 -9.15
N LEU A 95 6.64 -1.35 -8.81
CA LEU A 95 8.00 -1.85 -8.66
C LEU A 95 8.53 -2.46 -9.96
N ASN A 96 7.72 -2.50 -11.03
CA ASN A 96 8.19 -3.02 -12.29
C ASN A 96 9.27 -2.10 -12.90
N PRO A 97 10.29 -2.69 -13.54
CA PRO A 97 11.20 -1.95 -14.39
C PRO A 97 10.44 -1.15 -15.47
N ALA A 98 10.94 0.03 -15.81
CA ALA A 98 10.39 0.83 -16.89
C ALA A 98 10.35 0.00 -18.19
N GLY A 99 9.15 -0.25 -18.72
CA GLY A 99 8.94 -1.06 -19.93
C GLY A 99 8.43 -2.48 -19.71
N THR A 100 8.17 -2.90 -18.46
CA THR A 100 7.44 -4.15 -18.21
C THR A 100 6.05 -4.05 -18.83
N LYS A 101 5.77 -4.97 -19.76
CA LYS A 101 4.46 -5.07 -20.38
C LYS A 101 3.47 -5.60 -19.35
N GLU A 102 2.30 -4.98 -19.29
CA GLU A 102 1.17 -5.53 -18.54
C GLU A 102 0.95 -6.98 -19.01
N PRO A 103 0.71 -7.93 -18.09
CA PRO A 103 0.39 -9.29 -18.47
C PRO A 103 -0.84 -9.24 -19.38
N GLN A 104 -0.63 -9.57 -20.65
CA GLN A 104 -1.70 -9.68 -21.61
C GLN A 104 -2.63 -10.76 -21.08
N ALA A 105 -3.86 -10.40 -20.73
CA ALA A 105 -4.88 -11.38 -20.39
C ALA A 105 -5.01 -12.28 -21.63
N ASP A 106 -4.49 -13.50 -21.53
CA ASP A 106 -4.61 -14.49 -22.60
C ASP A 106 -6.11 -14.69 -22.85
N ALA A 107 -6.53 -14.28 -24.05
CA ALA A 107 -7.90 -14.33 -24.52
C ALA A 107 -8.35 -15.76 -24.88
#